data_AF-A0A9J6ESQ8-F1
#
_entry.id   AF-A0A9J6ESQ8-F1
#
_cell.length_a   1.000
_cell.length_b   1.000
_cell.length_c   1.000
_cell.angle_alpha   90.00
_cell.angle_beta   90.00
_cell.angle_gamma   90.00
#
_symmetry.space_group_name_H-M   'P 1'
#
loop_
_entity.id
_entity.type
_entity.pdbx_description
1 polymer ?
#
loop_
_entity_poly.entity_id
_entity_poly.type
_entity_poly.pdbx_seq_one_letter_code
_entity_poly.pdbx_strand_id
1 'polypeptide(L)'
;MEKHFKELKQEFREMRTALERELRKEIRDVKTSLDFFNKQFEEISALCSRLEKENGELKAQNDVLKTDCSQLKQVVLNNERRTTALEQYSRNRNIEVKNVPFVEGERLTRVVQKIGEAVGESVKEDDIEICHRVTAKDASCPHIVVQFNNRSKRDAVLEKAKKLRLTTADIGFPGKTFVYVNEHLCSQLKKLLGQTVARKKEAEWRFAWTKGGKILRERMRSRGCFR
;
A
#
# COMPACT_ATOMS: atom_id res chain seq x y z
N MET A 1 67.94 -40.32 -74.63
CA MET A 1 67.82 -40.27 -73.15
C MET A 1 68.13 -38.90 -72.57
N GLU A 2 69.21 -38.23 -72.97
CA GLU A 2 69.63 -36.96 -72.36
C GLU A 2 68.66 -35.77 -72.59
N LYS A 3 68.01 -35.71 -73.76
CA LYS A 3 66.98 -34.70 -74.08
C LYS A 3 65.74 -34.84 -73.18
N HIS A 4 65.20 -36.06 -73.04
CA HIS A 4 64.06 -36.34 -72.17
C HIS A 4 64.34 -36.07 -70.69
N PHE A 5 65.58 -36.32 -70.23
CA PHE A 5 65.96 -35.98 -68.86
C PHE A 5 66.06 -34.46 -68.62
N LYS A 6 66.47 -33.69 -69.63
CA LYS A 6 66.46 -32.22 -69.58
C LYS A 6 65.04 -31.66 -69.59
N GLU A 7 64.14 -32.21 -70.41
CA GLU A 7 62.71 -31.86 -70.45
C GLU A 7 62.02 -32.15 -69.10
N LEU A 8 62.21 -33.34 -68.54
CA LEU A 8 61.65 -33.69 -67.22
C LEU A 8 62.16 -32.80 -66.09
N LYS A 9 63.45 -32.42 -66.11
CA LYS A 9 64.01 -31.44 -65.15
C LYS A 9 63.41 -30.06 -65.31
N GLN A 10 63.09 -29.65 -66.53
CA GLN A 10 62.47 -28.36 -66.82
C GLN A 10 61.02 -28.35 -66.32
N GLU A 11 60.23 -29.39 -66.63
CA GLU A 11 58.87 -29.55 -66.13
C GLU A 11 58.81 -29.59 -64.60
N PHE A 12 59.75 -30.30 -63.95
CA PHE A 12 59.81 -30.34 -62.49
C PHE A 12 60.17 -28.98 -61.87
N ARG A 13 61.02 -28.18 -62.54
CA ARG A 13 61.29 -26.79 -62.13
C ARG A 13 60.06 -25.92 -62.29
N GLU A 14 59.36 -26.02 -63.41
CA GLU A 14 58.15 -25.27 -63.69
C GLU A 14 57.04 -25.61 -62.67
N MET A 15 56.80 -26.90 -62.44
CA MET A 15 55.86 -27.38 -61.43
C MET A 15 56.21 -26.87 -60.02
N ARG A 16 57.50 -26.93 -59.63
CA ARG A 16 57.96 -26.37 -58.35
C ARG A 16 57.72 -24.87 -58.26
N THR A 17 58.03 -24.10 -59.30
CA THR A 17 57.81 -22.64 -59.30
C THR A 17 56.34 -22.27 -59.27
N ALA A 18 55.48 -23.02 -59.97
CA ALA A 18 54.03 -22.84 -59.92
C ALA A 18 53.47 -23.13 -58.53
N LEU A 19 53.90 -24.24 -57.91
CA LEU A 19 53.51 -24.60 -56.54
C LEU A 19 53.97 -23.56 -55.52
N GLU A 20 55.22 -23.10 -55.62
CA GLU A 20 55.75 -22.03 -54.75
C GLU A 20 54.97 -20.72 -54.93
N ARG A 21 54.53 -20.41 -56.15
CA ARG A 21 53.73 -19.21 -56.45
C ARG A 21 52.32 -19.30 -55.84
N GLU A 22 51.62 -20.42 -56.03
CA GLU A 22 50.28 -20.64 -55.46
C GLU A 22 50.34 -20.67 -53.94
N LEU A 23 51.30 -21.39 -53.35
CA LEU A 23 51.47 -21.43 -51.90
C LEU A 23 51.75 -20.04 -51.32
N ARG A 24 52.58 -19.22 -51.98
CA ARG A 24 52.81 -17.82 -51.57
C ARG A 24 51.55 -16.97 -51.68
N LYS A 25 50.67 -17.25 -52.65
CA LYS A 25 49.39 -16.55 -52.80
C LYS A 25 48.45 -16.93 -51.66
N GLU A 26 48.22 -18.21 -51.43
CA GLU A 26 47.39 -18.71 -50.32
C GLU A 26 47.89 -18.20 -48.96
N ILE A 27 49.21 -18.20 -48.71
CA ILE A 27 49.78 -17.63 -47.47
C ILE A 27 49.47 -16.13 -47.33
N ARG A 28 49.51 -15.36 -48.42
CA ARG A 28 49.16 -13.93 -48.39
C ARG A 28 47.67 -13.73 -48.12
N ASP A 29 46.81 -14.55 -48.73
CA ASP A 29 45.36 -14.45 -48.57
C ASP A 29 44.94 -14.85 -47.15
N VAL A 30 45.55 -15.90 -46.59
CA VAL A 30 45.40 -16.29 -45.17
C VAL A 30 45.89 -15.18 -44.23
N LYS A 31 47.05 -14.58 -44.50
CA LYS A 31 47.57 -13.47 -43.67
C LYS A 31 46.62 -12.28 -43.67
N THR A 32 46.10 -11.91 -44.83
CA THR A 32 45.14 -10.80 -44.97
C THR A 32 43.85 -11.10 -44.19
N SER A 33 43.38 -12.35 -44.26
CA SER A 33 42.21 -12.79 -43.50
C SER A 33 42.46 -12.76 -42.00
N LEU A 34 43.64 -13.19 -41.55
CA LEU A 34 44.05 -13.14 -40.14
C LEU A 34 44.13 -11.70 -39.62
N ASP A 35 44.70 -10.79 -40.40
CA ASP A 35 44.76 -9.36 -40.03
C ASP A 35 43.35 -8.76 -39.92
N PHE A 36 42.43 -9.15 -40.80
CA PHE A 36 41.02 -8.76 -40.69
C PHE A 36 40.37 -9.33 -39.42
N PHE A 37 40.53 -10.62 -39.13
CA PHE A 37 39.99 -11.24 -37.92
C PHE A 37 40.56 -10.62 -36.65
N ASN A 38 41.85 -10.29 -36.61
CA ASN A 38 42.46 -9.64 -35.45
C ASN A 38 41.83 -8.26 -35.18
N LYS A 39 41.59 -7.46 -36.22
CA LYS A 39 40.87 -6.18 -36.07
C LYS A 39 39.47 -6.37 -35.51
N GLN A 40 38.70 -7.32 -36.06
CA GLN A 40 37.36 -7.64 -35.56
C GLN A 40 37.41 -8.12 -34.10
N PHE A 41 38.42 -8.91 -33.73
CA PHE A 41 38.61 -9.40 -32.37
C PHE A 41 38.92 -8.28 -31.38
N GLU A 42 39.76 -7.33 -31.75
CA GLU A 42 40.05 -6.13 -30.94
C GLU A 42 38.79 -5.28 -30.73
N GLU A 43 38.00 -5.06 -31.78
CA GLU A 43 36.73 -4.32 -31.69
C GLU A 43 35.72 -5.01 -30.76
N ILE A 44 35.57 -6.34 -30.88
CA ILE A 44 34.70 -7.13 -30.01
C ILE A 44 35.20 -7.07 -28.57
N SER A 45 36.50 -7.18 -28.34
CA SER A 45 37.09 -7.12 -26.99
C SER A 45 36.85 -5.76 -26.33
N ALA A 46 36.99 -4.67 -27.10
CA ALA A 46 36.68 -3.33 -26.64
C ALA A 46 35.18 -3.15 -26.33
N LEU A 47 34.29 -3.69 -27.16
CA LEU A 47 32.85 -3.68 -26.92
C LEU A 47 32.49 -4.45 -25.65
N CYS A 48 33.05 -5.65 -25.45
CA CYS A 48 32.83 -6.46 -24.24
C CYS A 48 33.25 -5.69 -22.99
N SER A 49 34.44 -5.09 -22.99
CA SER A 49 34.93 -4.30 -21.84
C SER A 49 34.01 -3.11 -21.53
N ARG A 50 33.51 -2.42 -22.56
CA ARG A 50 32.54 -1.33 -22.38
C ARG A 50 31.21 -1.84 -21.80
N LEU A 51 30.67 -2.93 -22.33
CA LEU A 51 29.42 -3.53 -21.85
C LEU A 51 29.55 -4.01 -20.40
N GLU A 52 30.69 -4.58 -20.01
CA GLU A 52 30.96 -4.97 -18.63
C GLU A 52 30.94 -3.76 -17.69
N LYS A 53 31.56 -2.65 -18.11
CA LYS A 53 31.56 -1.40 -17.35
C LYS A 53 30.15 -0.82 -17.21
N GLU A 54 29.42 -0.67 -18.31
CA GLU A 54 28.05 -0.17 -18.31
C GLU A 54 27.11 -1.04 -17.46
N ASN A 55 27.26 -2.36 -17.55
CA ASN A 55 26.48 -3.29 -16.73
C ASN A 55 26.83 -3.18 -15.23
N GLY A 56 28.10 -2.93 -14.89
CA GLY A 56 28.52 -2.63 -13.53
C GLY A 56 27.87 -1.35 -12.99
N GLU A 57 27.89 -0.28 -13.79
CA GLU A 57 27.26 1.00 -13.44
C GLU A 57 25.75 0.88 -13.28
N LEU A 58 25.07 0.18 -14.21
CA LEU A 58 23.63 -0.07 -14.14
C LEU A 58 23.24 -0.88 -12.91
N LYS A 59 24.02 -1.90 -12.53
CA LYS A 59 23.80 -2.67 -11.29
C LYS A 59 23.91 -1.79 -10.06
N ALA A 60 24.97 -0.98 -9.99
CA ALA A 60 25.17 -0.05 -8.87
C ALA A 60 24.00 0.95 -8.74
N GLN A 61 23.55 1.54 -9.86
CA GLN A 61 22.38 2.42 -9.87
C GLN A 61 21.10 1.71 -9.43
N ASN A 62 20.90 0.46 -9.86
CA ASN A 62 19.74 -0.34 -9.49
C ASN A 62 19.70 -0.61 -7.98
N ASP A 63 20.85 -0.89 -7.36
CA ASP A 63 20.93 -1.15 -5.92
C ASP A 63 20.68 0.11 -5.08
N VAL A 64 21.16 1.28 -5.54
CA VAL A 64 20.82 2.58 -4.96
C VAL A 64 19.31 2.82 -5.08
N LEU A 65 18.74 2.67 -6.27
CA LEU A 65 17.30 2.87 -6.49
C LEU A 65 16.44 1.94 -5.63
N LYS A 66 16.83 0.68 -5.45
CA LYS A 66 16.13 -0.26 -4.56
C LYS A 66 16.18 0.21 -3.11
N THR A 67 17.33 0.70 -2.66
CA THR A 67 17.51 1.25 -1.32
C THR A 67 16.63 2.47 -1.10
N ASP A 68 16.67 3.42 -2.03
CA ASP A 68 15.85 4.64 -1.98
C ASP A 68 14.36 4.32 -2.01
N CYS A 69 13.94 3.40 -2.87
CA CYS A 69 12.56 2.92 -2.92
C CYS A 69 12.11 2.32 -1.58
N SER A 70 12.98 1.57 -0.91
CA SER A 70 12.69 1.00 0.42
C SER A 70 12.54 2.10 1.48
N GLN A 71 13.47 3.06 1.49
CA GLN A 71 13.45 4.19 2.42
C GLN A 71 12.21 5.07 2.21
N LEU A 72 11.88 5.41 0.96
CA LEU A 72 10.68 6.18 0.63
C LEU A 72 9.41 5.47 1.06
N LYS A 73 9.31 4.14 0.86
CA LYS A 73 8.17 3.35 1.36
C LYS A 73 8.03 3.44 2.88
N GLN A 74 9.14 3.43 3.64
CA GLN A 74 9.10 3.59 5.09
C GLN A 74 8.65 4.99 5.50
N VAL A 75 9.14 6.04 4.81
CA VAL A 75 8.74 7.43 5.06
C VAL A 75 7.25 7.62 4.80
N VAL A 76 6.74 7.12 3.66
CA VAL A 76 5.32 7.17 3.32
C VAL A 76 4.48 6.46 4.40
N LEU A 77 4.85 5.24 4.78
CA LEU A 77 4.14 4.49 5.83
C LEU A 77 4.13 5.25 7.17
N ASN A 78 5.24 5.88 7.54
CA ASN A 78 5.32 6.67 8.77
C ASN A 78 4.42 7.92 8.70
N ASN A 79 4.43 8.61 7.55
CA ASN A 79 3.59 9.78 7.33
C ASN A 79 2.10 9.41 7.34
N GLU A 80 1.70 8.32 6.70
CA GLU A 80 0.33 7.81 6.75
C GLU A 80 -0.14 7.50 8.18
N ARG A 81 0.74 6.88 8.99
CA ARG A 81 0.46 6.62 10.42
C ARG A 81 0.29 7.92 11.20
N ARG A 82 1.16 8.91 10.98
CA ARG A 82 1.10 10.22 11.64
C ARG A 82 -0.17 10.99 11.24
N THR A 83 -0.50 11.03 9.95
CA THR A 83 -1.73 11.65 9.44
C THR A 83 -2.96 10.98 10.04
N THR A 84 -3.01 9.65 10.05
CA THR A 84 -4.11 8.90 10.70
C THR A 84 -4.25 9.25 12.18
N ALA A 85 -3.12 9.35 12.91
CA ALA A 85 -3.13 9.71 14.32
C ALA A 85 -3.63 11.14 14.55
N LEU A 86 -3.21 12.11 13.73
CA LEU A 86 -3.64 13.50 13.79
C LEU A 86 -5.13 13.65 13.45
N GLU A 87 -5.60 12.98 12.39
CA GLU A 87 -7.01 12.95 12.03
C GLU A 87 -7.89 12.33 13.12
N GLN A 88 -7.41 11.28 13.78
CA GLN A 88 -8.15 10.67 14.88
C GLN A 88 -8.10 11.55 16.13
N TYR A 89 -6.98 12.25 16.37
CA TYR A 89 -6.85 13.20 17.45
C TYR A 89 -7.80 14.38 17.28
N SER A 90 -7.98 14.93 16.08
CA SER A 90 -8.94 16.01 15.85
C SER A 90 -10.39 15.61 16.12
N ARG A 91 -10.69 14.31 16.06
CA ARG A 91 -12.02 13.72 16.35
C ARG A 91 -12.15 13.16 17.76
N ASN A 92 -11.15 13.37 18.62
CA ASN A 92 -11.12 12.78 19.97
C ASN A 92 -12.20 13.34 20.92
N ARG A 93 -12.91 14.39 20.53
CA ARG A 93 -14.05 15.00 21.23
C ARG A 93 -15.36 14.78 20.49
N ASN A 94 -15.37 13.94 19.46
CA ASN A 94 -16.52 13.78 18.59
C ASN A 94 -17.20 12.42 18.82
N ILE A 95 -18.52 12.42 18.65
CA ILE A 95 -19.34 11.21 18.50
C ILE A 95 -20.03 11.23 17.14
N GLU A 96 -20.35 10.04 16.66
CA GLU A 96 -21.14 9.81 15.45
C GLU A 96 -22.41 9.07 15.85
N VAL A 97 -23.56 9.70 15.59
CA VAL A 97 -24.88 9.14 15.86
C VAL A 97 -25.52 8.72 14.54
N LYS A 98 -25.93 7.45 14.46
CA LYS A 98 -26.55 6.85 13.28
C LYS A 98 -28.03 6.54 13.52
N ASN A 99 -28.77 6.46 12.41
CA ASN A 99 -30.19 6.10 12.36
C ASN A 99 -31.12 7.07 13.10
N VAL A 100 -30.78 8.36 13.09
CA VAL A 100 -31.71 9.42 13.52
C VAL A 100 -32.45 9.93 12.28
N PRO A 101 -33.79 9.82 12.23
CA PRO A 101 -34.58 10.34 11.12
C PRO A 101 -34.27 11.81 10.84
N PHE A 102 -34.24 12.18 9.56
CA PHE A 102 -34.09 13.57 9.15
C PHE A 102 -35.44 14.29 9.25
N VAL A 103 -35.43 15.49 9.84
CA VAL A 103 -36.60 16.38 9.88
C VAL A 103 -36.16 17.77 9.44
N GLU A 104 -36.90 18.34 8.50
CA GLU A 104 -36.62 19.69 8.01
C GLU A 104 -36.79 20.72 9.13
N GLY A 105 -35.84 21.65 9.25
CA GLY A 105 -35.82 22.66 10.32
C GLY A 105 -35.49 22.10 11.72
N GLU A 106 -34.98 20.87 11.83
CA GLU A 106 -34.62 20.31 13.13
C GLU A 106 -33.49 21.07 13.83
N ARG A 107 -33.59 21.14 15.17
CA ARG A 107 -32.47 21.60 16.01
C ARG A 107 -31.69 20.39 16.50
N LEU A 108 -30.57 20.09 15.85
CA LEU A 108 -29.73 18.94 16.19
C LEU A 108 -29.24 18.97 17.65
N THR A 109 -29.00 20.16 18.22
CA THR A 109 -28.65 20.31 19.65
C THR A 109 -29.71 19.72 20.57
N ARG A 110 -31.01 19.94 20.28
CA ARG A 110 -32.12 19.34 21.05
C ARG A 110 -32.17 17.82 20.90
N VAL A 111 -31.87 17.29 19.71
CA VAL A 111 -31.80 15.83 19.51
C VAL A 111 -30.68 15.23 20.35
N VAL A 112 -29.51 15.88 20.41
CA VAL A 112 -28.39 15.45 21.24
C VAL A 112 -28.72 15.54 22.74
N GLN A 113 -29.44 16.58 23.17
CA GLN A 113 -29.94 16.70 24.55
C GLN A 113 -30.85 15.53 24.92
N LYS A 114 -31.82 15.19 24.05
CA LYS A 114 -32.69 14.01 24.25
C LYS A 114 -31.92 12.69 24.27
N ILE A 115 -30.88 12.54 23.44
CA ILE A 115 -29.99 11.37 23.50
C ILE A 115 -29.30 11.33 24.87
N GLY A 116 -28.80 12.46 25.35
CA GLY A 116 -28.21 12.61 26.68
C GLY A 116 -29.17 12.15 27.78
N GLU A 117 -30.39 12.68 27.79
CA GLU A 117 -31.45 12.30 28.73
C GLU A 117 -31.74 10.79 28.69
N ALA A 118 -31.91 10.23 27.49
CA ALA A 118 -32.16 8.81 27.28
C ALA A 118 -31.02 7.90 27.78
N VAL A 119 -29.77 8.37 27.75
CA VAL A 119 -28.63 7.64 28.31
C VAL A 119 -28.36 7.96 29.78
N GLY A 120 -29.11 8.87 30.39
CA GLY A 120 -28.90 9.33 31.77
C GLY A 120 -27.67 10.21 31.95
N GLU A 121 -27.29 11.00 30.93
CA GLU A 121 -26.24 12.03 31.00
C GLU A 121 -26.81 13.38 30.56
N SER A 122 -26.85 14.35 31.47
CA SER A 122 -27.29 15.70 31.09
C SER A 122 -26.25 16.34 30.18
N VAL A 123 -26.66 16.58 28.92
CA VAL A 123 -25.90 17.32 27.91
C VAL A 123 -26.53 18.70 27.79
N LYS A 124 -25.77 19.76 28.05
CA LYS A 124 -26.21 21.15 27.85
C LYS A 124 -25.82 21.64 26.46
N GLU A 125 -26.41 22.74 26.03
CA GLU A 125 -26.01 23.39 24.77
C GLU A 125 -24.54 23.84 24.84
N ASP A 126 -24.11 24.37 25.99
CA ASP A 126 -22.71 24.77 26.25
C ASP A 126 -21.71 23.60 26.25
N ASP A 127 -22.17 22.35 26.32
CA ASP A 127 -21.28 21.19 26.19
C ASP A 127 -20.94 20.89 24.73
N ILE A 128 -21.70 21.43 23.78
CA ILE A 128 -21.63 21.15 22.34
C ILE A 128 -20.90 22.31 21.64
N GLU A 129 -19.77 22.00 21.00
CA GLU A 129 -19.02 22.95 20.19
C GLU A 129 -19.64 23.07 18.79
N ILE A 130 -19.85 21.91 18.15
CA ILE A 130 -20.35 21.82 16.78
C ILE A 130 -21.28 20.61 16.67
N CYS A 131 -22.42 20.77 16.00
CA CYS A 131 -23.33 19.67 15.69
C CYS A 131 -23.87 19.83 14.26
N HIS A 132 -23.65 18.83 13.41
CA HIS A 132 -24.08 18.87 12.01
C HIS A 132 -24.36 17.47 11.47
N ARG A 133 -25.13 17.39 10.39
CA ARG A 133 -25.30 16.15 9.64
C ARG A 133 -24.18 15.97 8.63
N VAL A 134 -23.71 14.73 8.52
CA VAL A 134 -22.76 14.28 7.51
C VAL A 134 -23.46 13.23 6.67
N THR A 135 -23.54 13.49 5.36
CA THR A 135 -24.14 12.56 4.40
C THR A 135 -23.38 11.23 4.40
N ALA A 136 -24.08 10.15 4.70
CA ALA A 136 -23.58 8.80 4.45
C ALA A 136 -23.65 8.50 2.94
N LYS A 137 -22.93 7.47 2.48
CA LYS A 137 -23.00 7.01 1.09
C LYS A 137 -24.42 6.59 0.68
N ASP A 138 -25.23 6.16 1.65
CA ASP A 138 -26.65 5.89 1.49
C ASP A 138 -27.45 7.11 1.96
N ALA A 139 -27.96 7.88 0.99
CA ALA A 139 -28.50 9.22 1.20
C ALA A 139 -29.79 9.29 2.05
N SER A 140 -30.40 8.16 2.44
CA SER A 140 -31.72 8.19 3.09
C SER A 140 -31.68 8.62 4.56
N CYS A 141 -30.55 8.47 5.27
CA CYS A 141 -30.40 8.84 6.68
C CYS A 141 -28.99 9.36 7.01
N PRO A 142 -28.72 10.67 6.79
CA PRO A 142 -27.44 11.28 7.14
C PRO A 142 -27.12 11.12 8.62
N HIS A 143 -25.85 10.85 8.94
CA HIS A 143 -25.39 10.67 10.31
C HIS A 143 -25.23 12.03 11.00
N ILE A 144 -25.40 12.09 12.32
CA ILE A 144 -25.14 13.30 13.08
C ILE A 144 -23.74 13.19 13.69
N VAL A 145 -22.90 14.20 13.46
CA VAL A 145 -21.62 14.35 14.13
C VAL A 145 -21.73 15.46 15.16
N VAL A 146 -21.37 15.14 16.39
CA VAL A 146 -21.36 16.10 17.50
C VAL A 146 -19.93 16.19 18.02
N GLN A 147 -19.41 17.41 18.10
CA GLN A 147 -18.16 17.74 18.77
C GLN A 147 -18.48 18.39 20.12
N PHE A 148 -17.95 17.81 21.18
CA PHE A 148 -18.09 18.35 22.53
C PHE A 148 -16.92 19.28 22.87
N ASN A 149 -17.18 20.25 23.74
CA ASN A 149 -16.11 21.08 24.32
C ASN A 149 -15.16 20.23 25.18
N ASN A 150 -15.73 19.31 25.97
CA ASN A 150 -15.00 18.49 26.93
C ASN A 150 -14.98 17.00 26.52
N ARG A 151 -13.77 16.42 26.43
CA ARG A 151 -13.60 14.99 26.15
C ARG A 151 -14.25 14.11 27.22
N SER A 152 -14.21 14.51 28.49
CA SER A 152 -14.81 13.74 29.59
C SER A 152 -16.32 13.61 29.43
N LYS A 153 -17.00 14.67 28.99
CA LYS A 153 -18.45 14.66 28.72
C LYS A 153 -18.77 13.72 27.56
N ARG A 154 -17.98 13.81 26.48
CA ARG A 154 -18.04 12.88 25.35
C ARG A 154 -17.90 11.42 25.78
N ASP A 155 -16.87 11.12 26.58
CA ASP A 155 -16.58 9.76 27.07
C ASP A 155 -17.72 9.23 27.96
N ALA A 156 -18.31 10.08 28.81
CA ALA A 156 -19.44 9.73 29.66
C ALA A 156 -20.69 9.33 28.85
N VAL A 157 -21.04 10.13 27.82
CA VAL A 157 -22.16 9.84 26.91
C VAL A 157 -21.92 8.51 26.18
N LEU A 158 -20.72 8.29 25.63
CA LEU A 158 -20.40 7.05 24.91
C LEU A 158 -20.49 5.81 25.79
N GLU A 159 -19.91 5.84 27.00
CA GLU A 159 -19.89 4.67 27.87
C GLU A 159 -21.27 4.32 28.42
N LYS A 160 -22.15 5.31 28.64
CA LYS A 160 -23.55 5.08 28.99
C LYS A 160 -24.35 4.57 27.80
N ALA A 161 -24.17 5.17 26.62
CA ALA A 161 -24.84 4.74 25.39
C ALA A 161 -24.49 3.30 24.99
N LYS A 162 -23.23 2.85 25.17
CA LYS A 162 -22.81 1.46 24.88
C LYS A 162 -23.55 0.41 25.71
N LYS A 163 -24.04 0.78 26.90
CA LYS A 163 -24.77 -0.13 27.82
C LYS A 163 -26.26 -0.19 27.52
N LEU A 164 -26.77 0.75 26.72
CA LEU A 164 -28.18 0.89 26.41
C LEU A 164 -28.45 0.59 24.93
N ARG A 165 -29.65 0.10 24.63
CA ARG A 165 -30.10 -0.08 23.26
C ARG A 165 -31.08 1.02 22.92
N LEU A 166 -30.54 2.19 22.57
CA LEU A 166 -31.35 3.35 22.19
C LEU A 166 -32.18 3.06 20.94
N THR A 167 -33.39 3.56 20.94
CA THR A 167 -34.31 3.54 19.81
C THR A 167 -34.79 4.95 19.48
N THR A 168 -35.36 5.13 18.29
CA THR A 168 -35.97 6.40 17.87
C THR A 168 -37.09 6.87 18.82
N ALA A 169 -37.81 5.94 19.45
CA ALA A 169 -38.84 6.29 20.43
C ALA A 169 -38.24 6.99 21.67
N ASP A 170 -37.07 6.55 22.13
CA ASP A 170 -36.40 7.10 23.32
C ASP A 170 -35.95 8.56 23.12
N ILE A 171 -35.75 8.97 21.86
CA ILE A 171 -35.38 10.33 21.48
C ILE A 171 -36.58 11.14 20.94
N GLY A 172 -37.80 10.63 21.10
CA GLY A 172 -39.04 11.30 20.75
C GLY A 172 -39.36 11.35 19.26
N PHE A 173 -38.85 10.39 18.47
CA PHE A 173 -39.22 10.18 17.08
C PHE A 173 -40.16 8.97 16.94
N PRO A 174 -41.06 8.96 15.94
CA PRO A 174 -41.90 7.80 15.68
C PRO A 174 -41.07 6.60 15.22
N GLY A 175 -41.48 5.41 15.63
CA GLY A 175 -40.83 4.13 15.28
C GLY A 175 -39.89 3.60 16.34
N LYS A 176 -39.39 2.37 16.13
CA LYS A 176 -38.52 1.63 17.07
C LYS A 176 -37.23 1.16 16.40
N THR A 177 -36.63 2.00 15.56
CA THR A 177 -35.35 1.69 14.92
C THR A 177 -34.21 1.96 15.91
N PHE A 178 -33.16 1.14 15.86
CA PHE A 178 -32.02 1.30 16.77
C PHE A 178 -31.17 2.52 16.39
N VAL A 179 -30.93 3.38 17.36
CA VAL A 179 -30.04 4.54 17.27
C VAL A 179 -28.67 4.12 17.80
N TYR A 180 -27.62 4.32 17.00
CA TYR A 180 -26.27 3.92 17.40
C TYR A 180 -25.41 5.14 17.67
N VAL A 181 -24.91 5.24 18.90
CA VAL A 181 -23.96 6.27 19.31
C VAL A 181 -22.56 5.66 19.34
N ASN A 182 -21.68 6.12 18.44
CA ASN A 182 -20.34 5.57 18.25
C ASN A 182 -19.26 6.63 18.40
N GLU A 183 -18.03 6.18 18.62
CA GLU A 183 -16.85 7.05 18.47
C GLU A 183 -16.73 7.51 17.02
N HIS A 184 -16.43 8.80 16.82
CA HIS A 184 -16.16 9.32 15.48
C HIS A 184 -14.73 8.93 15.06
N LEU A 185 -14.64 7.90 14.21
CA LEU A 185 -13.38 7.42 13.66
C LEU A 185 -13.03 8.11 12.34
N CYS A 186 -11.73 8.30 12.07
CA CYS A 186 -11.28 8.72 10.75
C CYS A 186 -11.53 7.62 9.70
N SER A 187 -11.48 7.98 8.41
CA SER A 187 -11.79 7.08 7.30
C SER A 187 -10.95 5.80 7.33
N GLN A 188 -9.64 5.93 7.58
CA GLN A 188 -8.72 4.80 7.65
C GLN A 188 -9.06 3.83 8.78
N LEU A 189 -9.41 4.34 9.97
CA LEU A 189 -9.80 3.52 11.10
C LEU A 189 -11.20 2.91 10.93
N LYS A 190 -12.14 3.61 10.26
CA LYS A 190 -13.43 3.03 9.86
C LYS A 190 -13.22 1.83 8.92
N LYS A 191 -12.34 1.98 7.92
CA LYS A 191 -11.98 0.89 6.98
C LYS A 191 -11.35 -0.28 7.72
N LEU A 192 -10.38 0.00 8.62
CA LEU A 192 -9.72 -1.02 9.41
C LEU A 192 -10.69 -1.74 10.35
N LEU A 193 -11.63 -1.03 10.96
CA LEU A 193 -12.68 -1.62 11.80
C LEU A 193 -13.58 -2.56 10.98
N GLY A 194 -14.02 -2.12 9.80
CA GLY A 194 -14.79 -2.96 8.88
C GLY A 194 -14.06 -4.24 8.50
N GLN A 195 -12.77 -4.14 8.15
CA GLN A 195 -11.92 -5.31 7.85
C GLN A 195 -11.74 -6.22 9.08
N THR A 196 -11.57 -5.65 10.27
CA THR A 196 -11.43 -6.38 11.54
C THR A 196 -12.70 -7.15 11.86
N VAL A 197 -13.87 -6.53 11.68
CA VAL A 197 -15.17 -7.16 11.89
C VAL A 197 -15.43 -8.25 10.86
N ALA A 198 -15.08 -8.03 9.58
CA ALA A 198 -15.22 -9.05 8.53
C ALA A 198 -14.37 -10.30 8.82
N ARG A 199 -13.12 -10.11 9.26
CA ARG A 199 -12.18 -11.20 9.60
C ARG A 199 -12.42 -11.82 10.98
N LYS A 200 -13.39 -11.33 11.74
CA LYS A 200 -13.65 -11.75 13.12
C LYS A 200 -13.86 -13.27 13.23
N LYS A 201 -14.59 -13.87 12.30
CA LYS A 201 -14.87 -15.32 12.28
C LYS A 201 -13.62 -16.14 11.95
N GLU A 202 -12.94 -15.78 10.87
CA GLU A 202 -11.72 -16.46 10.38
C GLU A 202 -10.57 -16.39 11.38
N ALA A 203 -10.46 -15.29 12.12
CA ALA A 203 -9.39 -15.04 13.07
C ALA A 203 -9.74 -15.45 14.52
N GLU A 204 -10.87 -16.14 14.73
CA GLU A 204 -11.34 -16.65 16.03
C GLU A 204 -11.46 -15.54 17.10
N TRP A 205 -11.95 -14.36 16.72
CA TRP A 205 -12.19 -13.26 17.66
C TRP A 205 -13.61 -13.30 18.19
N ARG A 206 -13.75 -13.28 19.52
CA ARG A 206 -15.04 -13.20 20.21
C ARG A 206 -15.68 -11.83 20.02
N PHE A 207 -14.88 -10.76 20.10
CA PHE A 207 -15.34 -9.38 19.96
C PHE A 207 -14.31 -8.51 19.24
N ALA A 208 -14.80 -7.47 18.55
CA ALA A 208 -14.02 -6.39 17.98
C ALA A 208 -14.77 -5.09 18.23
N TRP A 209 -14.12 -4.09 18.84
CA TRP A 209 -14.75 -2.83 19.22
C TRP A 209 -13.73 -1.70 19.21
N THR A 210 -14.21 -0.47 19.40
CA THR A 210 -13.35 0.71 19.53
C THR A 210 -13.39 1.28 20.95
N LYS A 211 -12.23 1.79 21.38
CA LYS A 211 -12.08 2.52 22.63
C LYS A 211 -11.00 3.59 22.48
N GLY A 212 -11.39 4.86 22.57
CA GLY A 212 -10.47 6.00 22.52
C GLY A 212 -9.72 6.10 21.19
N GLY A 213 -10.40 5.84 20.07
CA GLY A 213 -9.81 5.86 18.73
C GLY A 213 -8.93 4.64 18.41
N LYS A 214 -8.86 3.65 19.30
CA LYS A 214 -8.13 2.39 19.07
C LYS A 214 -9.10 1.26 18.80
N ILE A 215 -8.75 0.38 17.85
CA ILE A 215 -9.49 -0.84 17.58
C ILE A 215 -8.93 -1.94 18.47
N LEU A 216 -9.81 -2.56 19.26
CA LEU A 216 -9.50 -3.63 20.18
C LEU A 216 -10.21 -4.90 19.74
N ARG A 217 -9.60 -6.04 20.06
CA ARG A 217 -10.16 -7.36 19.80
C ARG A 217 -9.95 -8.27 20.99
N GLU A 218 -10.90 -9.16 21.21
CA GLU A 218 -10.80 -10.24 22.20
C GLU A 218 -10.80 -11.57 21.45
N ARG A 219 -9.77 -12.40 21.68
CA ARG A 219 -9.71 -13.76 21.13
C ARG A 219 -10.71 -14.65 21.85
N MET A 220 -11.26 -15.63 21.16
CA MET A 220 -11.96 -16.72 21.85
C MET A 220 -10.99 -17.41 22.79
N ARG A 221 -11.37 -17.61 24.05
CA ARG A 221 -10.62 -18.51 24.93
C ARG A 221 -10.77 -19.91 24.35
N SER A 222 -9.66 -20.55 24.00
CA SER A 222 -9.65 -22.00 23.80
C SER A 222 -10.20 -22.63 25.08
N ARG A 223 -11.21 -23.50 24.94
CA ARG A 223 -11.63 -24.34 26.08
C ARG A 223 -10.38 -25.15 26.43
N GLY A 224 -9.72 -24.79 27.53
CA GLY A 224 -8.63 -25.58 28.07
C GLY A 224 -9.13 -27.01 28.22
N CYS A 225 -8.49 -27.93 27.52
CA CYS A 225 -8.62 -29.35 27.78
C CYS A 225 -8.04 -29.55 29.18
N PHE A 226 -8.90 -29.53 30.20
CA PHE A 226 -8.57 -30.14 31.48
C PHE A 226 -8.47 -31.64 31.20
N ARG A 227 -7.23 -32.12 31.06
CA ARG A 227 -6.90 -33.53 31.24
C ARG A 227 -6.51 -33.74 32.68
#